data_AF-A0A3D3ULQ6-F1
#
_entry.id   AF-A0A3D3ULQ6-F1
#
_cell.length_a   1.000
_cell.length_b   1.000
_cell.length_c   1.000
_cell.angle_alpha   90.00
_cell.angle_beta   90.00
_cell.angle_gamma   90.00
#
_symmetry.space_group_name_H-M   'P 1'
#
loop_
_entity.id
_entity.type
_entity.pdbx_description
1 polymer ?
#
loop_
_entity_poly.entity_id
_entity_poly.type
_entity_poly.pdbx_seq_one_letter_code
_entity_poly.pdbx_strand_id
1 'polypeptide(L)'
;MTKNKTHLKVDALHLQVRDSVTDFADRLLTALGDNLQSITVVGSSLTEDFRPGQSDINTVLVLGSQTLSSLNAVASLAKPMSRKKISPPLLMTQSYIERSRDVFGVEFLDFQLAH
;
A
#
# COMPACT_ATOMS: atom_id res chain seq x y z
N MET A 1 -4.00 24.34 -11.63
CA MET A 1 -3.09 24.03 -10.51
C MET A 1 -2.70 22.57 -10.61
N THR A 2 -1.45 22.31 -10.28
CA THR A 2 -0.53 21.25 -10.74
C THR A 2 -1.09 19.83 -10.72
N LYS A 3 -1.11 19.17 -11.90
CA LYS A 3 -1.28 17.71 -12.00
C LYS A 3 -0.09 17.04 -11.31
N ASN A 4 -0.25 16.58 -10.06
CA ASN A 4 0.68 15.63 -9.48
C ASN A 4 0.55 14.34 -10.29
N LYS A 5 1.52 14.11 -11.16
CA LYS A 5 1.63 12.88 -11.96
C LYS A 5 2.02 11.78 -10.98
N THR A 6 1.04 10.98 -10.54
CA THR A 6 1.28 9.81 -9.68
C THR A 6 2.19 8.85 -10.42
N HIS A 7 3.48 8.82 -10.09
CA HIS A 7 4.44 7.94 -10.74
C HIS A 7 4.48 6.61 -9.98
N LEU A 8 3.44 5.79 -10.15
CA LEU A 8 3.41 4.43 -9.64
C LEU A 8 4.52 3.60 -10.29
N LYS A 9 5.47 3.12 -9.48
CA LYS A 9 6.55 2.25 -9.92
C LYS A 9 6.13 0.78 -9.76
N VAL A 10 5.34 0.26 -10.69
CA VAL A 10 4.87 -1.13 -10.66
C VAL A 10 5.71 -2.07 -11.54
N ASP A 11 6.65 -1.52 -12.32
CA ASP A 11 7.44 -2.28 -13.30
C ASP A 11 8.40 -3.30 -12.67
N ALA A 12 8.74 -3.13 -11.39
CA ALA A 12 9.55 -4.08 -10.64
C ALA A 12 8.71 -5.22 -10.03
N LEU A 13 7.39 -5.09 -9.98
CA LEU A 13 6.51 -6.11 -9.39
C LEU A 13 6.36 -7.32 -10.32
N HIS A 14 6.07 -8.47 -9.74
CA HIS A 14 5.67 -9.65 -10.49
C HIS A 14 4.43 -9.36 -11.36
N LEU A 15 4.40 -9.84 -12.61
CA LEU A 15 3.33 -9.51 -13.58
C LEU A 15 1.92 -9.76 -13.02
N GLN A 16 1.77 -10.82 -12.23
CA GLN A 16 0.49 -11.21 -11.62
C GLN A 16 0.05 -10.33 -10.45
N VAL A 17 0.94 -9.47 -9.95
CA VAL A 17 0.69 -8.50 -8.85
C VAL A 17 0.35 -7.11 -9.40
N ARG A 18 0.92 -6.74 -10.56
CA ARG A 18 0.81 -5.39 -11.15
C ARG A 18 -0.62 -4.91 -11.33
N ASP A 19 -1.47 -5.74 -11.92
CA ASP A 19 -2.87 -5.37 -12.23
C ASP A 19 -3.71 -5.19 -10.96
N SER A 20 -3.40 -5.99 -9.92
CA SER A 20 -4.05 -5.86 -8.62
C SER A 20 -3.63 -4.58 -7.92
N VAL A 21 -2.33 -4.31 -7.86
CA VAL A 21 -1.78 -3.11 -7.20
C VAL A 21 -2.19 -1.84 -7.93
N THR A 22 -2.17 -1.83 -9.26
CA THR A 22 -2.55 -0.64 -10.05
C THR A 22 -4.03 -0.28 -9.84
N ASP A 23 -4.94 -1.24 -9.99
CA ASP A 23 -6.37 -0.96 -9.76
C ASP A 23 -6.67 -0.58 -8.30
N PHE A 24 -5.93 -1.15 -7.34
CA PHE A 24 -6.08 -0.75 -5.94
C PHE A 24 -5.57 0.67 -5.69
N ALA A 25 -4.41 1.03 -6.26
CA ALA A 25 -3.88 2.38 -6.17
C ALA A 25 -4.83 3.40 -6.79
N ASP A 26 -5.41 3.12 -7.97
CA ASP A 26 -6.38 4.00 -8.62
C ASP A 26 -7.65 4.21 -7.77
N ARG A 27 -8.15 3.14 -7.14
CA ARG A 27 -9.28 3.21 -6.20
C ARG A 27 -8.93 4.04 -4.96
N LEU A 28 -7.74 3.87 -4.40
CA LEU A 28 -7.28 4.64 -3.24
C LEU A 28 -7.09 6.11 -3.59
N LEU A 29 -6.48 6.42 -4.73
CA LEU A 29 -6.33 7.80 -5.22
C LEU A 29 -7.68 8.48 -5.36
N THR A 30 -8.68 7.76 -5.89
CA THR A 30 -10.04 8.27 -6.02
C THR A 30 -10.70 8.50 -4.66
N ALA A 31 -10.51 7.57 -3.72
CA ALA A 31 -11.18 7.60 -2.42
C ALA A 31 -10.53 8.54 -1.39
N LEU A 32 -9.21 8.75 -1.48
CA LEU A 32 -8.43 9.48 -0.47
C LEU A 32 -7.83 10.79 -1.00
N GLY A 33 -7.69 10.94 -2.33
CA GLY A 33 -7.11 12.12 -2.96
C GLY A 33 -5.75 12.49 -2.36
N ASP A 34 -5.58 13.76 -2.02
CA ASP A 34 -4.34 14.31 -1.45
C ASP A 34 -4.00 13.75 -0.06
N ASN A 35 -4.93 13.06 0.61
CA ASN A 35 -4.64 12.40 1.89
C ASN A 35 -3.81 11.12 1.70
N LEU A 36 -3.76 10.54 0.50
CA LEU A 36 -2.87 9.42 0.19
C LEU A 36 -1.48 9.94 -0.20
N GLN A 37 -0.50 9.77 0.67
CA GLN A 37 0.87 10.23 0.44
C GLN A 37 1.72 9.16 -0.27
N SER A 38 1.56 7.89 0.11
CA SER A 38 2.23 6.79 -0.59
C SER A 38 1.49 5.46 -0.43
N ILE A 39 1.77 4.55 -1.38
CA ILE A 39 1.46 3.13 -1.31
C ILE A 39 2.77 2.37 -1.57
N THR A 40 3.07 1.40 -0.71
CA THR A 40 4.25 0.52 -0.83
C THR A 40 3.78 -0.93 -0.77
N VAL A 41 4.20 -1.75 -1.72
CA VAL A 41 3.98 -3.22 -1.69
C VAL A 41 5.06 -3.82 -0.81
N VAL A 42 4.73 -4.81 0.01
CA VAL A 42 5.68 -5.43 0.96
C VAL A 42 5.44 -6.93 1.09
N GLY A 43 6.41 -7.62 1.68
CA GLY A 43 6.33 -9.06 1.97
C GLY A 43 6.46 -9.96 0.75
N SER A 44 5.89 -11.17 0.84
CA SER A 44 6.18 -12.26 -0.11
C SER A 44 5.94 -11.92 -1.58
N SER A 45 5.06 -10.96 -1.91
CA SER A 45 4.79 -10.51 -3.28
C SER A 45 5.99 -9.89 -4.01
N LEU A 46 7.07 -9.58 -3.29
CA LEU A 46 8.32 -9.04 -3.86
C LEU A 46 9.43 -10.08 -3.99
N THR A 47 9.19 -11.31 -3.54
CA THR A 47 10.20 -12.36 -3.43
C THR A 47 9.83 -13.55 -4.32
N GLU A 48 10.79 -14.45 -4.53
CA GLU A 48 10.55 -15.71 -5.26
C GLU A 48 9.55 -16.64 -4.56
N ASP A 49 9.31 -16.42 -3.25
CA ASP A 49 8.33 -17.17 -2.47
C ASP A 49 6.87 -16.79 -2.78
N PHE A 50 6.63 -15.81 -3.68
CA PHE A 50 5.28 -15.46 -4.10
C PHE A 50 4.61 -16.64 -4.83
N ARG A 51 3.49 -17.11 -4.28
CA ARG A 51 2.68 -18.19 -4.86
C ARG A 51 1.38 -17.64 -5.42
N PRO A 52 1.24 -17.52 -6.75
CA PRO A 52 0.00 -17.14 -7.40
C PRO A 52 -1.24 -17.85 -6.85
N GLY A 53 -2.26 -17.07 -6.47
CA GLY A 53 -3.53 -17.59 -5.95
C GLY A 53 -3.51 -18.03 -4.47
N GLN A 54 -2.34 -18.24 -3.88
CA GLN A 54 -2.17 -18.58 -2.47
C GLN A 54 -1.65 -17.41 -1.63
N SER A 55 -0.59 -16.73 -2.09
CA SER A 55 0.00 -15.58 -1.39
C SER A 55 -0.89 -14.36 -1.49
N ASP A 56 -1.00 -13.64 -0.37
CA ASP A 56 -1.62 -12.32 -0.35
C ASP A 56 -0.60 -11.22 -0.70
N ILE A 57 -1.12 -10.14 -1.27
CA ILE A 57 -0.39 -8.90 -1.57
C ILE A 57 -0.56 -7.98 -0.37
N ASN A 58 0.54 -7.69 0.31
CA ASN A 58 0.54 -6.83 1.48
C ASN A 58 0.97 -5.42 1.08
N THR A 59 0.33 -4.41 1.65
CA THR A 59 0.62 -3.01 1.33
C THR A 59 0.69 -2.16 2.58
N VAL A 60 1.54 -1.14 2.54
CA VAL A 60 1.63 -0.06 3.52
C VAL A 60 1.15 1.22 2.86
N LEU A 61 0.18 1.89 3.48
CA LEU A 61 -0.30 3.21 3.05
C LEU A 61 0.18 4.26 4.04
N VAL A 62 0.83 5.31 3.53
CA VAL A 62 1.10 6.51 4.31
C VAL A 62 0.04 7.54 3.99
N LEU A 63 -0.69 7.95 5.02
CA LEU A 63 -1.72 8.97 4.93
C LEU A 63 -1.24 10.28 5.57
N GLY A 64 -1.68 11.41 5.02
CA GLY A 64 -1.44 12.72 5.61
C GLY A 64 -2.10 12.84 6.99
N SER A 65 -3.31 12.31 7.12
CA SER A 65 -4.04 12.18 8.39
C SER A 65 -4.87 10.89 8.42
N GLN A 66 -4.92 10.26 9.59
CA GLN A 66 -5.80 9.12 9.84
C GLN A 66 -7.07 9.60 10.54
N THR A 67 -8.14 9.76 9.77
CA THR A 67 -9.47 10.18 10.25
C THR A 67 -10.46 9.03 10.09
N LEU A 68 -11.62 9.12 10.76
CA LEU A 68 -12.70 8.16 10.55
C LEU A 68 -13.13 8.09 9.07
N SER A 69 -13.09 9.23 8.36
CA SER A 69 -13.40 9.29 6.93
C SER A 69 -12.39 8.50 6.10
N SER A 70 -11.07 8.65 6.35
CA SER A 70 -10.06 7.88 5.63
C SER A 70 -10.13 6.39 5.94
N LEU A 71 -10.42 6.02 7.19
CA LEU A 71 -10.63 4.62 7.57
C LEU A 71 -11.83 4.01 6.85
N ASN A 72 -12.97 4.72 6.82
CA ASN A 72 -14.16 4.28 6.10
C ASN A 72 -13.94 4.18 4.59
N ALA A 73 -13.15 5.11 4.01
CA ALA A 73 -12.77 5.07 2.60
C ALA A 73 -11.99 3.79 2.27
N VAL A 74 -10.98 3.43 3.06
CA VAL A 74 -10.22 2.18 2.88
C VAL A 74 -11.11 0.96 3.14
N ALA A 75 -11.93 0.97 4.19
CA ALA A 75 -12.84 -0.13 4.52
C ALA A 75 -13.88 -0.39 3.41
N SER A 76 -14.35 0.65 2.72
CA SER A 76 -15.26 0.50 1.59
C SER A 76 -14.66 -0.32 0.43
N LEU A 77 -13.33 -0.42 0.38
CA LEU A 77 -12.59 -1.20 -0.60
C LEU A 77 -12.33 -2.65 -0.15
N ALA A 78 -12.86 -3.10 0.99
CA ALA A 78 -12.62 -4.46 1.50
C ALA A 78 -12.98 -5.56 0.50
N LYS A 79 -14.14 -5.44 -0.15
CA LYS A 79 -14.62 -6.41 -1.14
C LYS A 79 -13.72 -6.48 -2.40
N PRO A 80 -13.39 -5.37 -3.07
CA PRO A 80 -12.46 -5.42 -4.20
C PRO A 80 -11.05 -5.87 -3.79
N MET A 81 -10.55 -5.46 -2.60
CA MET A 81 -9.25 -5.92 -2.08
C MET A 81 -9.20 -7.45 -1.97
N SER A 82 -10.16 -8.04 -1.27
CA SER A 82 -10.23 -9.50 -1.07
C SER A 82 -10.27 -10.28 -2.39
N ARG A 83 -11.04 -9.80 -3.38
CA ARG A 83 -11.12 -10.43 -4.72
C ARG A 83 -9.78 -10.42 -5.47
N LYS A 84 -8.93 -9.44 -5.19
CA LYS A 84 -7.62 -9.27 -5.82
C LYS A 84 -6.46 -9.73 -4.95
N LYS A 85 -6.74 -10.48 -3.89
CA LYS A 85 -5.75 -10.99 -2.93
C LYS A 85 -4.94 -9.88 -2.24
N ILE A 86 -5.51 -8.69 -2.14
CA ILE A 86 -4.91 -7.60 -1.39
C ILE A 86 -5.40 -7.72 0.05
N SER A 87 -4.46 -7.91 0.97
CA SER A 87 -4.74 -7.84 2.40
C SER A 87 -5.11 -6.42 2.80
N PRO A 88 -5.92 -6.22 3.85
CA PRO A 88 -6.14 -4.90 4.42
C PRO A 88 -4.80 -4.20 4.67
N PRO A 89 -4.60 -2.97 4.17
CA PRO A 89 -3.31 -2.30 4.23
C PRO A 89 -2.94 -1.91 5.66
N LEU A 90 -1.64 -1.89 5.95
CA LEU A 90 -1.10 -1.24 7.13
C LEU A 90 -1.14 0.28 6.94
N LEU A 91 -1.91 0.98 7.78
CA LEU A 91 -2.10 2.41 7.69
C LEU A 91 -1.13 3.15 8.61
N MET A 92 -0.34 4.05 8.03
CA MET A 92 0.64 4.86 8.74
C MET A 92 0.40 6.36 8.49
N THR A 93 1.05 7.18 9.31
CA THR A 93 1.25 8.61 9.05
C THR A 93 2.74 8.89 9.22
N GLN A 94 3.21 10.03 8.72
CA GLN A 94 4.57 10.48 8.99
C GLN A 94 4.92 10.42 10.49
N SER A 95 4.00 10.91 11.33
CA SER A 95 4.19 10.92 12.78
C SER A 95 4.23 9.52 13.40
N TYR A 96 3.50 8.55 12.82
CA TYR A 96 3.54 7.16 13.27
C TYR A 96 4.91 6.56 12.97
N ILE A 97 5.43 6.75 11.76
CA ILE A 97 6.76 6.26 11.36
C ILE A 97 7.81 6.84 12.30
N GLU A 98 7.84 8.15 12.49
CA GLU A 98 8.84 8.84 13.33
C GLU A 98 8.89 8.32 14.77
N ARG A 99 7.73 8.12 15.40
CA ARG A 99 7.63 7.62 16.78
C ARG A 99 7.89 6.12 16.93
N SER A 100 7.98 5.40 15.83
CA SER A 100 8.08 3.94 15.81
C SER A 100 9.47 3.45 15.40
N ARG A 101 10.42 4.35 15.11
CA ARG A 101 11.74 4.00 14.54
C ARG A 101 12.64 3.24 15.51
N ASP A 102 12.43 3.40 16.81
CA ASP A 102 13.17 2.73 17.88
C ASP A 102 12.68 1.30 18.12
N VAL A 103 11.39 1.03 17.88
CA VAL A 103 10.78 -0.30 18.05
C VAL A 103 10.72 -1.10 16.75
N PHE A 104 10.41 -0.45 15.63
CA PHE A 104 10.15 -1.08 14.32
C PHE A 104 11.20 -0.73 13.25
N GLY A 105 12.43 -0.46 13.69
CA GLY A 105 13.51 -0.05 12.78
C GLY A 105 13.85 -1.09 11.72
N VAL A 106 13.76 -2.39 12.06
CA VAL A 106 14.06 -3.49 11.13
C VAL A 106 12.98 -3.61 10.05
N GLU A 107 11.70 -3.46 10.41
CA GLU A 107 10.58 -3.50 9.48
C GLU A 107 10.63 -2.32 8.51
N PHE A 108 10.95 -1.12 8.99
CA PHE A 108 11.12 0.03 8.11
C PHE A 108 12.33 -0.12 7.18
N LEU A 109 13.42 -0.73 7.67
CA LEU A 109 14.56 -1.06 6.82
C LEU A 109 14.17 -2.10 5.76
N ASP A 110 13.39 -3.11 6.11
CA ASP A 110 12.88 -4.11 5.16
C ASP A 110 12.04 -3.45 4.07
N PHE A 111 11.11 -2.55 4.43
CA PHE A 111 10.34 -1.78 3.45
C PHE A 111 11.23 -0.93 2.53
N GLN A 112 12.35 -0.41 3.03
CA GLN A 112 13.29 0.34 2.20
C GLN A 112 14.12 -0.56 1.28
N LEU A 113 14.44 -1.79 1.69
CA LEU A 113 15.27 -2.70 0.90
C LEU A 113 14.45 -3.53 -0.09
N ALA A 114 13.17 -3.77 0.20
CA ALA A 114 12.24 -4.55 -0.60
C ALA A 114 10.98 -3.73 -0.94
N HIS A 115 11.06 -2.84 -1.94
CA HIS A 115 9.91 -2.10 -2.50
C HIS A 115 10.01 -1.82 -4.00
#